data_AF-A0A7S1H4P6-F1
#
_entry.id   AF-A0A7S1H4P6-F1
#
_cell.length_a   1.000
_cell.length_b   1.000
_cell.length_c   1.000
_cell.angle_alpha   90.00
_cell.angle_beta   90.00
_cell.angle_gamma   90.00
#
_symmetry.space_group_name_H-M   'P 1'
#
loop_
_entity.id
_entity.type
_entity.pdbx_description
1 polymer ?
#
loop_
_entity_poly.entity_id
_entity_poly.type
_entity_poly.pdbx_seq_one_letter_code
_entity_poly.pdbx_strand_id
1 'polypeptide(L)'
;EQHGSCTLCDIAALQALSRRVHYGKFVAESKYRSNPEEYQRLVDANDADGVMKLLTNSAVEKMVLRRARLKAATYGRDPLLSASLEMEEISSESTAIVAAAAASAVVAAIEATGGEKKQGKVDPMVIESIYKDLIIPLTKDIEVAYLFRRCGKDPPDDFAPDRMSVDAKTKGLTASVEV
;
A
#
# COMPACT_ATOMS: atom_id res chain seq x y z
N GLU A 1 -2.67 -13.79 -29.76
CA GLU A 1 -2.44 -13.22 -28.42
C GLU A 1 -3.68 -12.44 -27.98
N GLN A 2 -4.10 -12.55 -26.71
CA GLN A 2 -5.25 -11.81 -26.16
C GLN A 2 -4.90 -10.35 -25.83
N HIS A 3 -4.61 -9.53 -26.84
CA HIS A 3 -4.27 -8.12 -26.63
C HIS A 3 -5.43 -7.31 -26.04
N GLY A 4 -6.67 -7.57 -26.49
CA GLY A 4 -7.85 -6.85 -25.99
C GLY A 4 -8.19 -7.13 -24.53
N SER A 5 -7.95 -8.36 -24.04
CA SER A 5 -8.15 -8.66 -22.63
C SER A 5 -7.07 -8.01 -21.76
N CYS A 6 -5.82 -8.00 -22.24
CA CYS A 6 -4.70 -7.39 -21.53
C CYS A 6 -4.93 -5.89 -21.32
N THR A 7 -5.27 -5.17 -22.39
CA THR A 7 -5.50 -3.72 -22.33
C THR A 7 -6.66 -3.34 -21.41
N LEU A 8 -7.74 -4.13 -21.39
CA LEU A 8 -8.86 -3.90 -20.47
C LEU A 8 -8.45 -4.13 -19.01
N CYS A 9 -7.65 -5.16 -18.73
CA CYS A 9 -7.10 -5.40 -17.40
C CYS A 9 -6.17 -4.26 -16.95
N ASP A 10 -5.32 -3.75 -17.84
CA ASP A 10 -4.40 -2.63 -17.55
C ASP A 10 -5.18 -1.36 -17.23
N ILE A 11 -6.19 -1.02 -18.03
CA ILE A 11 -7.05 0.14 -17.79
C ILE A 11 -7.72 0.02 -16.42
N ALA A 12 -8.28 -1.14 -16.09
CA ALA A 12 -8.93 -1.36 -14.81
C ALA A 12 -7.95 -1.23 -13.63
N ALA A 13 -6.74 -1.77 -13.76
CA ALA A 13 -5.70 -1.67 -12.74
C ALA A 13 -5.25 -0.21 -12.53
N LEU A 14 -4.96 0.52 -13.61
CA LEU A 14 -4.55 1.92 -13.55
C LEU A 14 -5.65 2.82 -12.96
N GLN A 15 -6.91 2.60 -13.32
CA GLN A 15 -8.03 3.32 -12.73
C GLN A 15 -8.18 3.04 -11.22
N ALA A 16 -7.99 1.78 -10.80
CA ALA A 16 -8.04 1.42 -9.39
C ALA A 16 -6.91 2.07 -8.59
N LEU A 17 -5.69 2.06 -9.13
CA LEU A 17 -4.53 2.73 -8.53
C LEU A 17 -4.74 4.24 -8.45
N SER A 18 -5.19 4.87 -9.53
CA SER A 18 -5.47 6.30 -9.58
C SER A 18 -6.51 6.69 -8.52
N ARG A 19 -7.64 5.98 -8.44
CA ARG A 19 -8.64 6.22 -7.39
C ARG A 19 -8.02 6.08 -6.00
N ARG A 20 -7.30 4.98 -5.74
CA ARG A 20 -6.69 4.69 -4.42
C ARG A 20 -5.77 5.81 -3.95
N VAL A 21 -4.90 6.30 -4.83
CA VAL A 21 -3.94 7.36 -4.54
C VAL A 21 -4.67 8.69 -4.33
N HIS A 22 -5.67 9.02 -5.17
CA HIS A 22 -6.45 10.25 -5.03
C HIS A 22 -7.40 10.28 -3.82
N TYR A 23 -7.79 9.12 -3.29
CA TYR A 23 -8.52 9.06 -2.01
C TYR A 23 -7.70 9.69 -0.85
N GLY A 24 -6.38 9.83 -1.01
CA GLY A 24 -5.52 10.59 -0.11
C GLY A 24 -6.04 12.00 0.20
N LYS A 25 -6.70 12.68 -0.75
CA LYS A 25 -7.31 14.01 -0.51
C LYS A 25 -8.35 14.00 0.62
N PHE A 26 -9.17 12.96 0.68
CA PHE A 26 -10.19 12.81 1.72
C PHE A 26 -9.56 12.40 3.07
N VAL A 27 -8.50 11.58 3.02
CA VAL A 27 -7.74 11.20 4.21
C VAL A 27 -7.04 12.43 4.80
N ALA A 28 -6.41 13.26 3.97
CA ALA A 28 -5.80 14.52 4.37
C ALA A 28 -6.82 15.46 5.01
N GLU A 29 -7.98 15.65 4.39
CA GLU A 29 -9.05 16.48 4.97
C GLU A 29 -9.53 15.94 6.33
N SER A 30 -9.66 14.61 6.48
CA SER A 30 -10.01 14.00 7.76
C SER A 30 -8.95 14.26 8.83
N LYS A 31 -7.66 14.16 8.48
CA LYS A 31 -6.55 14.42 9.41
C LYS A 31 -6.43 15.91 9.76
N TYR A 32 -6.64 16.80 8.78
CA TYR A 32 -6.64 18.25 8.97
C TYR A 32 -7.70 18.67 9.99
N ARG A 33 -8.92 18.14 9.87
CA ARG A 33 -10.02 18.42 10.81
C ARG A 33 -9.72 18.00 12.25
N SER A 34 -8.89 16.98 12.44
CA SER A 34 -8.48 16.57 13.79
C SER A 34 -7.58 17.61 14.45
N ASN A 35 -6.59 18.15 13.72
CA ASN A 35 -5.57 19.07 14.27
C ASN A 35 -5.28 20.27 13.34
N PRO A 36 -6.22 21.20 13.11
CA PRO A 36 -6.07 22.24 12.09
C PRO A 36 -4.93 23.22 12.38
N GLU A 37 -4.72 23.59 13.65
CA GLU A 37 -3.71 24.58 14.04
C GLU A 37 -2.28 24.12 13.72
N GLU A 38 -1.98 22.85 13.97
CA GLU A 38 -0.63 22.32 13.77
C GLU A 38 -0.27 22.23 12.27
N TYR A 39 -1.21 21.75 11.45
CA TYR A 39 -1.01 21.75 10.00
C TYR A 39 -0.88 23.18 9.45
N GLN A 40 -1.67 24.13 9.95
CA GLN A 40 -1.56 25.53 9.51
C GLN A 40 -0.19 26.11 9.86
N ARG A 41 0.33 25.89 11.08
CA ARG A 41 1.67 26.35 11.49
C ARG A 41 2.77 25.79 10.59
N LEU A 42 2.72 24.49 10.28
CA LEU A 42 3.72 23.84 9.42
C LEU A 42 3.66 24.36 7.98
N VAL A 43 2.45 24.56 7.44
CA VAL A 43 2.29 25.15 6.09
C VAL A 43 2.72 26.61 6.07
N ASP A 44 2.43 27.38 7.13
CA ASP A 44 2.88 28.76 7.26
C ASP A 44 4.41 28.87 7.29
N ALA A 45 5.08 27.93 7.95
CA ALA A 45 6.53 27.77 7.94
C ALA A 45 7.10 27.18 6.64
N ASN A 46 6.26 26.77 5.70
CA ASN A 46 6.64 26.09 4.45
C ASN A 46 7.41 24.77 4.67
N ASP A 47 7.13 24.08 5.77
CA ASP A 47 7.82 22.84 6.17
C ASP A 47 7.04 21.60 5.69
N ALA A 48 7.30 21.19 4.45
CA ALA A 48 6.67 20.00 3.88
C ALA A 48 7.13 18.69 4.54
N ASP A 49 8.37 18.63 5.00
CA ASP A 49 8.92 17.45 5.68
C ASP A 49 8.28 17.26 7.07
N GLY A 50 8.02 18.36 7.78
CA GLY A 50 7.25 18.37 9.02
C GLY A 50 5.82 17.85 8.82
N VAL A 51 5.13 18.30 7.77
CA VAL A 51 3.79 17.78 7.41
C VAL A 51 3.86 16.29 7.09
N MET A 52 4.84 15.86 6.30
CA MET A 52 5.03 14.46 5.91
C MET A 52 5.28 13.54 7.12
N LYS A 53 6.05 14.03 8.10
CA LYS A 53 6.31 13.32 9.36
C LYS A 53 5.04 13.19 10.20
N LEU A 54 4.24 14.26 10.31
CA LEU A 54 2.98 14.25 11.05
C LEU A 54 1.94 13.31 10.41
N LEU A 55 1.94 13.20 9.08
CA LEU A 55 1.05 12.30 8.33
C LEU A 55 1.42 10.82 8.47
N THR A 56 2.69 10.52 8.78
CA THR A 56 3.24 9.16 8.77
C THR A 56 2.89 8.41 10.05
N ASN A 57 2.14 7.32 9.91
CA ASN A 57 1.87 6.38 11.00
C ASN A 57 2.43 5.01 10.62
N SER A 58 3.65 4.74 11.11
CA SER A 58 4.39 3.52 10.81
C SER A 58 3.68 2.24 11.23
N ALA A 59 2.83 2.28 12.27
CA ALA A 59 2.06 1.12 12.71
C ALA A 59 0.97 0.76 11.68
N VAL A 60 0.24 1.76 11.19
CA VAL A 60 -0.80 1.58 10.17
C VAL A 60 -0.19 1.12 8.85
N GLU A 61 0.97 1.66 8.46
CA GLU A 61 1.66 1.26 7.23
C GLU A 61 2.08 -0.21 7.26
N LYS A 62 2.67 -0.69 8.36
CA LYS A 62 3.01 -2.11 8.53
C LYS A 62 1.77 -3.00 8.48
N MET A 63 0.66 -2.58 9.11
CA MET A 63 -0.60 -3.32 9.04
C MET A 63 -1.17 -3.37 7.61
N VAL A 64 -1.07 -2.27 6.85
CA VAL A 64 -1.52 -2.22 5.45
C VAL A 64 -0.71 -3.17 4.59
N LEU A 65 0.63 -3.19 4.74
CA LEU A 65 1.52 -4.10 4.00
C LEU A 65 1.23 -5.57 4.34
N ARG A 66 1.15 -5.91 5.63
CA ARG A 66 0.79 -7.27 6.08
C ARG A 66 -0.56 -7.71 5.51
N ARG A 67 -1.55 -6.82 5.53
CA ARG A 67 -2.89 -7.10 4.98
C ARG A 67 -2.86 -7.25 3.46
N ALA A 68 -2.08 -6.45 2.75
CA ALA A 68 -1.93 -6.56 1.30
C ALA A 68 -1.33 -7.90 0.90
N ARG A 69 -0.23 -8.31 1.57
CA ARG A 69 0.41 -9.62 1.39
C ARG A 69 -0.57 -10.75 1.64
N LEU A 70 -1.29 -10.70 2.76
CA LEU A 70 -2.27 -11.74 3.09
C LEU A 70 -3.38 -11.83 2.05
N LYS A 71 -3.97 -10.70 1.64
CA LYS A 71 -5.02 -10.69 0.61
C LYS A 71 -4.52 -11.25 -0.71
N ALA A 72 -3.30 -10.92 -1.12
CA ALA A 72 -2.69 -11.48 -2.32
C ALA A 72 -2.51 -13.00 -2.20
N ALA A 73 -2.07 -13.49 -1.04
CA ALA A 73 -1.92 -14.92 -0.78
C ALA A 73 -3.28 -15.66 -0.78
N THR A 74 -4.33 -15.05 -0.23
CA THR A 74 -5.67 -15.64 -0.18
C THR A 74 -6.37 -15.63 -1.54
N TYR A 75 -6.41 -14.47 -2.23
CA TYR A 75 -7.13 -14.35 -3.52
C TYR A 75 -6.32 -14.83 -4.72
N GLY A 76 -5.01 -14.99 -4.58
CA GLY A 76 -4.14 -15.56 -5.63
C GLY A 76 -4.26 -17.08 -5.77
N ARG A 77 -4.99 -17.74 -4.87
CA ARG A 77 -5.23 -19.19 -4.90
C ARG A 77 -6.60 -19.51 -5.48
N ASP A 78 -6.72 -20.71 -6.05
CA ASP A 78 -8.03 -21.24 -6.42
C ASP A 78 -8.75 -21.69 -5.15
N PRO A 79 -9.97 -21.17 -4.87
CA PRO A 79 -10.72 -21.50 -3.66
C PRO A 79 -11.03 -23.00 -3.52
N LEU A 80 -11.21 -23.71 -4.65
CA LEU A 80 -11.45 -25.16 -4.63
C LEU A 80 -10.17 -25.94 -4.30
N LEU A 81 -9.03 -25.50 -4.84
CA LEU A 81 -7.74 -26.14 -4.59
C LEU A 81 -7.23 -25.88 -3.18
N SER A 82 -7.55 -24.71 -2.59
CA SER A 82 -7.24 -24.44 -1.18
C SER A 82 -8.05 -25.31 -0.22
N ALA A 83 -9.31 -25.61 -0.53
CA ALA A 83 -10.14 -26.50 0.29
C ALA A 83 -9.68 -27.97 0.21
N SER A 84 -9.15 -28.42 -0.93
CA SER A 84 -8.59 -29.77 -1.08
C SER A 84 -7.27 -29.98 -0.33
N LEU A 85 -6.43 -28.95 -0.19
CA LEU A 85 -5.19 -29.02 0.60
C LEU A 85 -5.46 -29.13 2.11
N GLU A 86 -6.60 -28.60 2.58
CA GLU A 86 -7.07 -28.82 3.96
C GLU A 86 -7.53 -30.27 4.20
N MET A 87 -7.78 -31.05 3.14
CA MET A 87 -8.19 -32.46 3.25
C MET A 87 -7.01 -33.45 3.23
N GLU A 88 -5.84 -33.07 2.73
CA GLU A 88 -4.65 -33.94 2.71
C GLU A 88 -3.77 -33.81 3.98
N GLU A 89 -3.92 -32.73 4.75
CA GLU A 89 -3.14 -32.44 5.97
C GLU A 89 -4.00 -32.45 7.25
N ILE A 90 -4.90 -33.42 7.45
CA ILE A 90 -5.52 -33.64 8.76
C ILE A 90 -5.58 -35.14 9.09
N SER A 91 -4.52 -35.63 9.73
CA SER A 91 -4.69 -36.58 10.83
C SER A 91 -5.20 -35.81 12.05
N SER A 92 -6.46 -36.06 12.40
CA SER A 92 -7.07 -35.86 13.72
C SER A 92 -7.07 -34.45 14.34
N GLU A 93 -8.26 -33.85 14.29
CA GLU A 93 -8.98 -33.22 15.42
C GLU A 93 -9.00 -31.67 15.52
N SER A 94 -10.24 -31.14 15.43
CA SER A 94 -10.72 -29.78 15.80
C SER A 94 -11.05 -28.79 14.67
N THR A 95 -11.94 -29.18 13.75
CA THR A 95 -12.39 -28.40 12.59
C THR A 95 -13.63 -27.52 12.82
N ALA A 96 -13.66 -26.66 13.85
CA ALA A 96 -14.84 -25.81 14.06
C ALA A 96 -14.59 -24.33 14.43
N ILE A 97 -13.35 -23.89 14.64
CA ILE A 97 -13.09 -22.52 15.16
C ILE A 97 -12.36 -21.58 14.18
N VAL A 98 -12.04 -22.02 12.95
CA VAL A 98 -10.98 -21.34 12.16
C VAL A 98 -11.48 -20.43 11.03
N ALA A 99 -12.77 -20.39 10.71
CA ALA A 99 -13.25 -19.61 9.55
C ALA A 99 -13.04 -18.08 9.67
N ALA A 100 -12.96 -17.53 10.89
CA ALA A 100 -12.74 -16.08 11.11
C ALA A 100 -11.29 -15.71 11.48
N ALA A 101 -10.48 -16.67 11.92
CA ALA A 101 -9.10 -16.45 12.40
C ALA A 101 -8.02 -16.72 11.33
N ALA A 102 -8.40 -17.32 10.20
CA ALA A 102 -7.47 -17.81 9.17
C ALA A 102 -6.55 -16.73 8.61
N ALA A 103 -6.98 -15.47 8.55
CA ALA A 103 -6.15 -14.37 8.06
C ALA A 103 -4.80 -14.24 8.78
N SER A 104 -4.79 -14.29 10.12
CA SER A 104 -3.57 -14.04 10.91
C SER A 104 -2.74 -15.32 11.11
N ALA A 105 -3.41 -16.47 11.26
CA ALA A 105 -2.78 -17.77 11.48
C ALA A 105 -2.14 -18.36 10.21
N VAL A 106 -2.71 -18.09 9.03
CA VAL A 106 -2.14 -18.55 7.74
C VAL A 106 -0.77 -17.92 7.48
N VAL A 107 -0.52 -16.68 7.92
CA VAL A 107 0.80 -16.04 7.74
C VAL A 107 1.89 -16.73 8.58
N ALA A 108 1.59 -17.07 9.83
CA ALA A 108 2.55 -17.76 10.71
C ALA A 108 2.82 -19.20 10.26
N ALA A 109 1.81 -19.90 9.75
CA ALA A 109 1.96 -21.25 9.19
C ALA A 109 2.81 -21.25 7.90
N ILE A 110 2.67 -20.23 7.05
CA ILE A 110 3.46 -20.06 5.81
C ILE A 110 4.95 -19.78 6.10
N GLU A 111 5.28 -19.18 7.23
CA GLU A 111 6.67 -18.84 7.60
C GLU A 111 7.42 -20.00 8.30
N ALA A 112 6.70 -20.95 8.89
CA ALA A 112 7.28 -22.06 9.64
C ALA A 112 7.54 -23.34 8.83
N THR A 113 6.90 -23.50 7.67
CA THR A 113 7.04 -24.70 6.83
C THR A 113 7.78 -24.36 5.55
N GLY A 114 9.02 -24.85 5.42
CA GLY A 114 9.80 -24.83 4.17
C GLY A 114 9.23 -25.75 3.08
N GLY A 115 7.90 -25.91 3.02
CA GLY A 115 7.19 -26.74 2.06
C GLY A 115 7.05 -26.02 0.72
N GLU A 116 7.12 -26.80 -0.37
CA GLU A 116 7.05 -26.34 -1.75
C GLU A 116 5.86 -25.40 -1.97
N LYS A 117 6.18 -24.11 -2.21
CA LYS A 117 5.19 -23.07 -2.47
C LYS A 117 4.45 -23.40 -3.77
N LYS A 118 3.25 -23.99 -3.72
CA LYS A 118 2.33 -23.94 -4.86
C LYS A 118 2.10 -22.47 -5.21
N GLN A 119 2.70 -22.06 -6.33
CA GLN A 119 2.72 -20.68 -6.81
C GLN A 119 1.28 -20.23 -7.04
N GLY A 120 0.79 -19.27 -6.25
CA GLY A 120 -0.46 -18.58 -6.57
C GLY A 120 -0.35 -17.86 -7.92
N LYS A 121 -1.49 -17.50 -8.51
CA LYS A 121 -1.53 -16.73 -9.78
C LYS A 121 -0.80 -15.39 -9.69
N VAL A 122 -0.57 -14.90 -8.47
CA VAL A 122 0.12 -13.64 -8.16
C VAL A 122 1.08 -13.89 -7.00
N ASP A 123 2.29 -13.35 -7.08
CA ASP A 123 3.26 -13.37 -5.97
C ASP A 123 2.88 -12.34 -4.90
N PRO A 124 2.59 -12.76 -3.65
CA PRO A 124 2.28 -11.84 -2.55
C PRO A 124 3.39 -10.84 -2.24
N MET A 125 4.65 -11.20 -2.47
CA MET A 125 5.80 -10.32 -2.18
C MET A 125 5.85 -9.14 -3.16
N VAL A 126 5.51 -9.37 -4.42
CA VAL A 126 5.42 -8.32 -5.44
C VAL A 126 4.29 -7.34 -5.13
N ILE A 127 3.15 -7.83 -4.62
CA ILE A 127 2.05 -6.94 -4.21
C ILE A 127 2.48 -6.08 -3.01
N GLU A 128 3.19 -6.66 -2.05
CA GLU A 128 3.71 -5.89 -0.91
C GLU A 128 4.68 -4.80 -1.35
N SER A 129 5.60 -5.09 -2.28
CA SER A 129 6.55 -4.09 -2.80
C SER A 129 5.84 -2.98 -3.58
N ILE A 130 4.85 -3.29 -4.42
CA ILE A 130 4.05 -2.26 -5.11
C ILE A 130 3.37 -1.32 -4.10
N TYR A 131 2.82 -1.86 -3.01
CA TYR A 131 2.23 -1.01 -1.97
C TYR A 131 3.26 -0.14 -1.26
N LYS A 132 4.42 -0.72 -0.92
CA LYS A 132 5.48 -0.05 -0.17
C LYS A 132 6.18 1.04 -0.98
N ASP A 133 6.53 0.73 -2.22
CA ASP A 133 7.43 1.55 -3.03
C ASP A 133 6.67 2.54 -3.91
N LEU A 134 5.40 2.24 -4.26
CA LEU A 134 4.59 3.07 -5.16
C LEU A 134 3.35 3.65 -4.48
N ILE A 135 2.43 2.81 -3.98
CA ILE A 135 1.10 3.29 -3.57
C ILE A 135 1.17 4.18 -2.34
N ILE A 136 1.90 3.77 -1.29
CA ILE A 136 1.98 4.53 -0.04
C ILE A 136 2.68 5.89 -0.25
N PRO A 137 3.87 5.97 -0.89
CA PRO A 137 4.52 7.24 -1.16
C PRO A 137 3.66 8.19 -1.99
N LEU A 138 3.09 7.71 -3.11
CA LEU A 138 2.25 8.56 -3.97
C LEU A 138 1.00 9.09 -3.25
N THR A 139 0.41 8.30 -2.37
CA THR A 139 -0.75 8.76 -1.59
C THR A 139 -0.34 9.88 -0.63
N LYS A 140 0.82 9.77 0.02
CA LYS A 140 1.33 10.79 0.94
C LYS A 140 1.68 12.08 0.21
N ASP A 141 2.25 12.01 -0.98
CA ASP A 141 2.55 13.20 -1.79
C ASP A 141 1.27 13.99 -2.10
N ILE A 142 0.18 13.29 -2.45
CA ILE A 142 -1.14 13.93 -2.64
C ILE A 142 -1.69 14.50 -1.34
N GLU A 143 -1.51 13.81 -0.20
CA GLU A 143 -1.94 14.33 1.11
C GLU A 143 -1.24 15.67 1.43
N VAL A 144 0.09 15.74 1.27
CA VAL A 144 0.87 16.98 1.48
C VAL A 144 0.40 18.06 0.51
N ALA A 145 0.34 17.76 -0.79
CA ALA A 145 -0.05 18.72 -1.82
C ALA A 145 -1.46 19.29 -1.58
N TYR A 146 -2.38 18.46 -1.08
CA TYR A 146 -3.72 18.87 -0.71
C TYR A 146 -3.73 19.83 0.48
N LEU A 147 -2.97 19.53 1.54
CA LEU A 147 -2.91 20.35 2.75
C LEU A 147 -2.36 21.75 2.47
N PHE A 148 -1.33 21.87 1.63
CA PHE A 148 -0.79 23.18 1.24
C PHE A 148 -1.84 24.04 0.55
N ARG A 149 -2.52 23.50 -0.47
CA ARG A 149 -3.60 24.21 -1.18
C ARG A 149 -4.76 24.53 -0.27
N ARG A 150 -5.07 23.63 0.67
CA ARG A 150 -6.16 23.82 1.63
C ARG A 150 -5.89 25.00 2.57
N CYS A 151 -4.63 25.25 2.92
CA CYS A 151 -4.16 26.39 3.71
C CYS A 151 -3.89 27.66 2.86
N GLY A 152 -4.16 27.62 1.55
CA GLY A 152 -4.04 28.77 0.65
C GLY A 152 -2.63 29.01 0.10
N LYS A 153 -1.72 28.03 0.21
CA LYS A 153 -0.38 28.08 -0.38
C LYS A 153 -0.24 27.09 -1.53
N ASP A 154 0.64 27.40 -2.47
CA ASP A 154 1.03 26.42 -3.48
C ASP A 154 1.95 25.36 -2.85
N PRO A 155 1.77 24.07 -3.22
CA PRO A 155 2.65 23.03 -2.73
C PRO A 155 4.07 23.26 -3.26
N PRO A 156 5.12 22.92 -2.49
CA PRO A 156 6.49 22.96 -3.00
C PRO A 156 6.62 22.09 -4.25
N ASP A 157 7.55 22.45 -5.15
CA ASP A 157 7.80 21.73 -6.41
C ASP A 157 8.03 20.23 -6.20
N ASP A 158 8.60 19.87 -5.05
CA ASP A 158 8.82 18.50 -4.62
C ASP A 158 7.54 17.67 -4.43
N PHE A 159 6.40 18.30 -4.22
CA PHE A 159 5.09 17.67 -4.00
C PHE A 159 4.03 18.19 -4.98
N ALA A 160 4.47 18.87 -6.03
CA ALA A 160 3.59 19.36 -7.08
C ALA A 160 2.88 18.19 -7.79
N PRO A 161 1.64 18.39 -8.25
CA PRO A 161 0.89 17.35 -8.98
C PRO A 161 1.61 16.92 -10.29
N ASP A 162 2.51 17.77 -10.79
CA ASP A 162 3.29 17.55 -12.00
C ASP A 162 4.49 16.61 -11.79
N ARG A 163 4.83 16.28 -10.52
CA ARG A 163 5.87 15.28 -10.20
C ARG A 163 5.45 13.84 -10.55
N MET A 164 4.21 13.63 -11.01
CA MET A 164 3.72 12.32 -11.47
C MET A 164 4.51 11.76 -12.68
N SER A 165 5.50 12.49 -13.21
CA SER A 165 6.21 12.14 -14.44
C SER A 165 7.51 11.34 -14.27
N VAL A 166 8.44 11.58 -13.33
CA VAL A 166 9.81 10.98 -13.51
C VAL A 166 10.69 10.62 -12.29
N ASP A 167 10.43 11.05 -11.05
CA ASP A 167 11.50 11.06 -10.02
C ASP A 167 11.37 10.09 -8.84
N ALA A 168 10.65 8.97 -8.99
CA ALA A 168 10.62 7.93 -7.94
C ALA A 168 12.01 7.31 -7.64
N LYS A 169 13.03 7.56 -8.48
CA LYS A 169 14.41 7.05 -8.31
C LYS A 169 15.44 8.07 -7.82
N THR A 170 15.14 9.37 -7.75
CA THR A 170 16.20 10.38 -7.64
C THR A 170 16.61 10.68 -6.18
N LYS A 171 15.73 10.42 -5.19
CA LYS A 171 16.05 10.67 -3.77
C LYS A 171 16.94 9.60 -3.11
N GLY A 172 17.27 8.51 -3.81
CA GLY A 172 18.13 7.42 -3.29
C GLY A 172 19.56 7.39 -3.83
N LEU A 173 19.89 8.16 -4.87
CA LEU A 173 21.18 8.05 -5.56
C LEU A 173 22.13 9.22 -5.31
N THR A 174 21.64 10.36 -4.81
CA THR A 174 22.48 11.54 -4.55
C THR A 174 23.17 11.54 -3.19
N ALA A 175 22.84 10.61 -2.29
CA ALA A 175 23.44 10.52 -0.95
C ALA A 175 24.68 9.62 -0.87
N SER A 176 25.23 9.13 -1.99
CA SER A 176 26.41 8.25 -2.01
C SER A 176 27.55 8.72 -2.92
N VAL A 177 27.54 9.99 -3.34
CA VAL A 177 28.63 10.60 -4.11
C VAL A 177 29.09 11.90 -3.45
N GLU A 178 29.40 11.84 -2.16
CA GLU A 178 30.31 12.77 -1.49
C GLU A 178 30.97 12.02 -0.32
N VAL A 179 32.04 11.27 -0.59
CA VAL A 179 33.34 11.19 0.14
C VAL A 179 34.31 10.41 -0.76
#